data_AF-A0AA40ATW2-F1
#
_entry.id   AF-A0AA40ATW2-F1
#
_cell.length_a   1.000
_cell.length_b   1.000
_cell.length_c   1.000
_cell.angle_alpha   90.00
_cell.angle_beta   90.00
_cell.angle_gamma   90.00
#
_symmetry.space_group_name_H-M   'P 1'
#
loop_
_entity.id
_entity.type
_entity.pdbx_description
1 polymer ?
#
loop_
_entity_poly.entity_id
_entity_poly.type
_entity_poly.pdbx_seq_one_letter_code
_entity_poly.pdbx_strand_id
1 'polypeptide(L)'
;MTKHLQSRGGLLTLPDGPYSNSNRGSRGEVLRCDRVLLVAGGIGITGVLAWAGYQHWNVKLVWSVVGSARCLVDAVDLSRVVVAAKEVRVGRRFDVDELIADEEDAGWARVGVVVSGPGGLCDSVRAAVATAGRRGRTVLKLKVEAYS
;
A
#
# COMPACT_ATOMS: atom_id res chain seq x y z
N MET A 1 0.08 -27.42 -23.49
CA MET A 1 1.11 -27.72 -22.48
C MET A 1 0.56 -28.15 -21.10
N THR A 2 -0.76 -28.17 -20.86
CA THR A 2 -1.35 -28.49 -19.55
C THR A 2 -1.83 -29.93 -19.37
N LYS A 3 -1.77 -30.78 -20.41
CA LYS A 3 -2.34 -32.15 -20.41
C LYS A 3 -1.71 -33.13 -19.40
N HIS A 4 -0.55 -32.78 -18.84
CA HIS A 4 0.16 -33.59 -17.84
C HIS A 4 0.12 -32.98 -16.44
N LEU A 5 -0.53 -31.82 -16.26
CA LEU A 5 -0.67 -31.21 -14.94
C LEU A 5 -1.66 -32.03 -14.11
N GLN A 6 -1.16 -32.79 -13.14
CA GLN A 6 -1.98 -33.50 -12.18
C GLN A 6 -2.28 -32.60 -10.97
N SER A 7 -3.54 -32.54 -10.56
CA SER A 7 -3.92 -31.85 -9.32
C SER A 7 -3.33 -32.61 -8.13
N ARG A 8 -2.50 -31.93 -7.32
CA ARG A 8 -1.96 -32.47 -6.06
C ARG A 8 -2.40 -31.55 -4.92
N GLY A 9 -2.89 -32.13 -3.82
CA GLY A 9 -3.31 -31.39 -2.62
C GLY A 9 -2.15 -30.72 -1.84
N GLY A 10 -0.91 -31.01 -2.24
CA GLY A 10 0.30 -30.39 -1.73
C GLY A 10 1.49 -30.78 -2.60
N LEU A 11 2.32 -29.81 -2.94
CA LEU A 11 3.63 -30.01 -3.55
C LEU A 11 4.67 -29.66 -2.49
N LEU A 12 5.75 -30.44 -2.40
CA LEU A 12 6.90 -30.04 -1.60
C LEU A 12 7.45 -28.74 -2.20
N THR A 13 7.35 -27.66 -1.44
CA THR A 13 7.90 -26.35 -1.79
C THR A 13 9.09 -26.05 -0.89
N LEU A 14 10.21 -25.65 -1.47
CA LEU A 14 11.33 -25.10 -0.72
C LEU A 14 11.16 -23.56 -0.68
N PRO A 15 10.76 -22.97 0.46
CA PRO A 15 10.74 -21.52 0.59
C PRO A 15 12.18 -21.00 0.63
N ASP A 16 12.49 -20.02 -0.22
CA ASP A 16 13.72 -19.25 -0.14
C ASP A 16 13.38 -17.77 0.15
N GLY A 17 14.16 -17.14 1.03
CA GLY A 17 13.90 -15.81 1.58
C GLY A 17 13.85 -15.76 3.12
N PRO A 18 13.49 -14.59 3.70
CA PRO A 18 13.00 -13.39 3.04
C PRO A 18 14.10 -12.59 2.33
N TYR A 19 13.85 -12.17 1.10
CA TYR A 19 14.72 -11.23 0.38
C TYR A 19 14.50 -9.82 0.93
N SER A 20 15.31 -9.43 1.92
CA SER A 20 15.18 -8.10 2.51
C SER A 20 15.79 -7.04 1.60
N ASN A 21 15.01 -6.00 1.28
CA ASN A 21 15.56 -4.71 0.84
C ASN A 21 16.31 -4.07 2.03
N SER A 22 17.44 -3.40 1.76
CA SER A 22 18.34 -2.74 2.73
C SER A 22 17.71 -1.63 3.59
N ASN A 23 16.42 -1.35 3.41
CA ASN A 23 15.75 -0.21 4.04
C ASN A 23 14.87 -0.59 5.25
N ARG A 24 15.35 -1.46 6.14
CA ARG A 24 14.63 -1.88 7.38
C ARG A 24 14.32 -0.71 8.33
N GLY A 25 15.19 0.31 8.37
CA GLY A 25 14.99 1.51 9.19
C GLY A 25 13.71 2.27 8.83
N SER A 26 13.43 2.44 7.53
CA SER A 26 12.22 3.14 7.06
C SER A 26 10.91 2.47 7.50
N ARG A 27 10.91 1.14 7.65
CA ARG A 27 9.71 0.41 8.10
C ARG A 27 9.37 0.70 9.55
N GLY A 28 10.39 0.72 10.42
CA GLY A 28 10.21 1.08 11.82
C GLY A 28 9.70 2.50 12.00
N GLU A 29 10.14 3.45 11.16
CA GLU A 29 9.66 4.84 11.25
C GLU A 29 8.19 4.99 10.84
N VAL A 30 7.75 4.28 9.80
CA VAL A 30 6.35 4.28 9.35
C VAL A 30 5.44 3.65 10.41
N LEU A 31 5.81 2.49 10.96
CA LEU A 31 5.00 1.77 11.95
C LEU A 31 4.94 2.46 13.33
N ARG A 32 5.80 3.47 13.58
CA ARG A 32 5.75 4.32 14.78
C ARG A 32 4.87 5.56 14.62
N CYS A 33 4.27 5.76 13.45
CA CYS A 33 3.33 6.84 13.23
C CYS A 33 1.98 6.51 13.88
N ASP A 34 1.13 7.51 14.12
CA ASP A 34 -0.18 7.29 14.75
C ASP A 34 -1.18 6.70 13.74
N ARG A 35 -0.88 6.87 12.45
CA ARG A 35 -1.68 6.48 11.30
C ARG A 35 -0.77 5.99 10.18
N VAL A 36 -1.20 4.92 9.51
CA VAL A 36 -0.55 4.42 8.29
C VAL A 36 -1.51 4.50 7.12
N LEU A 37 -1.13 5.26 6.10
CA LEU A 37 -1.83 5.36 4.82
C LEU A 37 -1.12 4.49 3.78
N LEU A 38 -1.82 3.47 3.29
CA LEU A 38 -1.36 2.57 2.23
C LEU A 38 -1.98 3.01 0.90
N VAL A 39 -1.15 3.38 -0.07
CA VAL A 39 -1.56 3.84 -1.40
C VAL A 39 -1.12 2.84 -2.46
N ALA A 40 -2.08 2.15 -3.07
CA ALA A 40 -1.82 1.15 -4.10
C ALA A 40 -2.33 1.58 -5.48
N GLY A 41 -1.52 1.31 -6.50
CA GLY A 41 -1.89 1.40 -7.91
C GLY A 41 -1.71 0.07 -8.64
N GLY A 42 -2.77 -0.45 -9.25
CA GLY A 42 -2.74 -1.69 -10.02
C GLY A 42 -2.27 -2.87 -9.16
N ILE A 43 -1.27 -3.61 -9.65
CA ILE A 43 -0.67 -4.74 -8.91
C ILE A 43 0.13 -4.33 -7.67
N GLY A 44 0.42 -3.03 -7.46
CA GLY A 44 1.11 -2.54 -6.27
C GLY A 44 0.40 -2.87 -4.95
N ILE A 45 -0.86 -3.29 -5.02
CA ILE A 45 -1.60 -3.85 -3.88
C ILE A 45 -0.83 -4.99 -3.19
N THR A 46 -0.11 -5.82 -3.95
CA THR A 46 0.63 -6.97 -3.39
C THR A 46 1.75 -6.52 -2.45
N GLY A 47 2.44 -5.43 -2.77
CA GLY A 47 3.50 -4.85 -1.94
C GLY A 47 2.94 -4.19 -0.67
N VAL A 48 1.86 -3.42 -0.78
CA VAL A 48 1.31 -2.72 0.39
C VAL A 48 0.50 -3.62 1.32
N LEU A 49 -0.05 -4.75 0.85
CA LEU A 49 -0.79 -5.67 1.71
C LEU A 49 0.09 -6.28 2.82
N ALA A 50 1.40 -6.37 2.62
CA ALA A 50 2.35 -6.77 3.67
C ALA A 50 2.43 -5.76 4.85
N TRP A 51 1.80 -4.59 4.70
CA TRP A 51 1.65 -3.56 5.74
C TRP A 51 0.23 -3.52 6.32
N ALA A 52 -0.73 -4.22 5.70
CA ALA A 52 -2.09 -4.36 6.21
C ALA A 52 -2.15 -5.48 7.27
N GLY A 53 -3.09 -5.37 8.22
CA GLY A 53 -3.29 -6.35 9.31
C GLY A 53 -2.64 -5.94 10.64
N TYR A 54 -2.29 -6.92 11.47
CA TYR A 54 -1.90 -6.76 12.89
C TYR A 54 -0.62 -5.96 13.18
N GLN A 55 0.05 -5.43 12.16
CA GLN A 55 1.32 -4.73 12.34
C GLN A 55 1.13 -3.27 12.77
N HIS A 56 -0.05 -2.70 12.51
CA HIS A 56 -0.41 -1.36 12.95
C HIS A 56 -1.91 -1.29 13.22
N TRP A 57 -2.31 -0.65 14.31
CA TRP A 57 -3.70 -0.61 14.74
C TRP A 57 -4.57 0.34 13.89
N ASN A 58 -3.96 1.36 13.28
CA ASN A 58 -4.65 2.42 12.55
C ASN A 58 -4.16 2.50 11.10
N VAL A 59 -4.75 1.69 10.22
CA VAL A 59 -4.36 1.59 8.81
C VAL A 59 -5.52 2.02 7.91
N LYS A 60 -5.27 2.92 6.97
CA LYS A 60 -6.16 3.20 5.83
C LYS A 60 -5.54 2.68 4.55
N LEU A 61 -6.28 1.87 3.82
CA LEU A 61 -5.90 1.36 2.51
C LEU A 61 -6.69 2.09 1.42
N VAL A 62 -5.98 2.71 0.49
CA VAL A 62 -6.57 3.21 -0.76
C VAL A 62 -5.96 2.46 -1.94
N TRP A 63 -6.80 1.95 -2.83
CA TRP A 63 -6.35 1.16 -3.97
C TRP A 63 -7.08 1.55 -5.25
N SER A 64 -6.33 1.95 -6.26
CA SER A 64 -6.87 2.19 -7.61
C SER A 64 -6.38 1.15 -8.61
N VAL A 65 -7.25 0.73 -9.51
CA VAL A 65 -6.93 -0.23 -10.57
C VAL A 65 -7.62 0.16 -11.87
N VAL A 66 -7.01 -0.15 -13.00
CA VAL A 66 -7.62 0.06 -14.33
C VAL A 66 -8.88 -0.80 -14.47
N GLY A 67 -9.89 -0.31 -15.20
CA GLY A 67 -11.18 -0.99 -15.35
C GLY A 67 -11.08 -2.41 -15.89
N SER A 68 -10.18 -2.64 -16.85
CA SER A 68 -9.93 -3.96 -17.44
C SER A 68 -9.35 -4.99 -16.46
N ALA A 69 -8.83 -4.55 -15.32
CA ALA A 69 -8.27 -5.41 -14.27
C ALA A 69 -9.19 -5.53 -13.05
N ARG A 70 -10.52 -5.36 -13.24
CA ARG A 70 -11.52 -5.56 -12.18
C ARG A 70 -11.39 -6.93 -11.50
N CYS A 71 -11.08 -7.98 -12.26
CA CYS A 71 -10.88 -9.33 -11.75
C CYS A 71 -9.81 -9.42 -10.65
N LEU A 72 -8.82 -8.51 -10.64
CA LEU A 72 -7.82 -8.44 -9.59
C LEU A 72 -8.43 -8.02 -8.24
N VAL A 73 -9.41 -7.11 -8.25
CA VAL A 73 -10.13 -6.69 -7.03
C VAL A 73 -10.90 -7.85 -6.43
N ASP A 74 -11.60 -8.58 -7.31
CA ASP A 74 -12.42 -9.72 -6.89
C ASP A 74 -11.52 -10.87 -6.38
N ALA A 75 -10.35 -11.08 -6.99
CA ALA A 75 -9.38 -12.10 -6.56
C ALA A 75 -8.66 -11.76 -5.24
N VAL A 76 -8.32 -10.49 -5.01
CA VAL A 76 -7.68 -10.04 -3.77
C VAL A 76 -8.66 -10.13 -2.59
N ASP A 77 -9.96 -9.92 -2.84
CA ASP A 77 -11.02 -9.99 -1.83
C ASP A 77 -10.67 -9.19 -0.56
N LEU A 78 -10.66 -7.85 -0.68
CA LEU A 78 -10.33 -6.96 0.44
C LEU A 78 -11.31 -7.07 1.63
N SER A 79 -12.39 -7.85 1.54
CA SER A 79 -13.24 -8.16 2.69
C SER A 79 -12.45 -8.89 3.79
N ARG A 80 -11.45 -9.71 3.39
CA ARG A 80 -10.58 -10.48 4.28
C ARG A 80 -9.44 -9.68 4.90
N VAL A 81 -9.21 -8.45 4.41
CA VAL A 81 -8.15 -7.58 4.89
C VAL A 81 -8.66 -6.72 6.04
N VAL A 82 -8.08 -6.94 7.23
CA VAL A 82 -8.43 -6.22 8.46
C VAL A 82 -7.60 -4.94 8.55
N VAL A 83 -8.24 -3.81 8.28
CA VAL A 83 -7.69 -2.45 8.38
C VAL A 83 -8.78 -1.51 8.88
N ALA A 84 -8.40 -0.35 9.44
CA ALA A 84 -9.36 0.61 10.00
C ALA A 84 -10.26 1.24 8.93
N ALA A 85 -9.73 1.46 7.73
CA ALA A 85 -10.50 1.97 6.59
C ALA A 85 -9.95 1.41 5.27
N LYS A 86 -10.84 1.22 4.28
CA LYS A 86 -10.47 0.77 2.94
C LYS A 86 -11.32 1.44 1.87
N GLU A 87 -10.68 1.91 0.81
CA GLU A 87 -11.33 2.51 -0.35
C GLU A 87 -10.73 1.94 -1.64
N VAL A 88 -11.61 1.61 -2.59
CA VAL A 88 -11.21 1.00 -3.86
C VAL A 88 -11.85 1.78 -5.01
N ARG A 89 -11.03 2.21 -5.97
CA ARG A 89 -11.50 2.85 -7.21
C ARG A 89 -11.12 1.99 -8.42
N VAL A 90 -12.12 1.58 -9.19
CA VAL A 90 -11.92 0.83 -10.44
C VAL A 90 -12.16 1.74 -11.63
N GLY A 91 -11.20 1.79 -12.55
CA GLY A 91 -11.26 2.65 -13.75
C GLY A 91 -11.02 4.15 -13.48
N ARG A 92 -10.70 4.53 -12.23
CA ARG A 92 -10.46 5.92 -11.83
C ARG A 92 -9.30 6.01 -10.86
N ARG A 93 -8.63 7.17 -10.82
CA ARG A 93 -7.53 7.45 -9.89
C ARG A 93 -8.04 8.14 -8.62
N PHE A 94 -7.26 8.06 -7.55
CA PHE A 94 -7.41 8.96 -6.42
C PHE A 94 -6.73 10.30 -6.74
N ASP A 95 -7.30 11.38 -6.22
CA ASP A 95 -6.56 12.62 -6.10
C ASP A 95 -5.61 12.46 -4.90
N VAL A 96 -4.32 12.57 -5.16
CA VAL A 96 -3.29 12.31 -4.15
C VAL A 96 -3.14 13.51 -3.22
N ASP A 97 -3.35 14.72 -3.72
CA ASP A 97 -3.24 15.93 -2.89
C ASP A 97 -4.41 16.00 -1.91
N GLU A 98 -5.63 15.70 -2.38
CA GLU A 98 -6.82 15.56 -1.53
C GLU A 98 -6.60 14.49 -0.45
N LEU A 99 -6.11 13.31 -0.84
CA LEU A 99 -5.89 12.21 0.09
C LEU A 99 -4.89 12.55 1.21
N ILE A 100 -3.81 13.26 0.89
CA ILE A 100 -2.83 13.69 1.90
C ILE A 100 -3.41 14.82 2.77
N ALA A 101 -4.18 15.74 2.18
CA ALA A 101 -4.86 16.79 2.93
C ALA A 101 -5.86 16.24 3.94
N ASP A 102 -6.66 15.23 3.55
CA ASP A 102 -7.61 14.56 4.44
C ASP A 102 -6.93 13.97 5.68
N GLU A 103 -5.74 13.38 5.53
CA GLU A 103 -5.00 12.83 6.67
C GLU A 103 -4.33 13.92 7.52
N GLU A 104 -3.96 15.07 6.96
CA GLU A 104 -3.54 16.25 7.74
C GLU A 104 -4.72 16.81 8.56
N ASP A 105 -5.89 16.94 7.93
CA ASP A 105 -7.08 17.55 8.52
C ASP A 105 -7.77 16.62 9.53
N ALA A 106 -7.52 15.31 9.45
CA ALA A 106 -7.89 14.34 10.48
C ALA A 106 -7.16 14.54 11.82
N GLY A 107 -6.12 15.38 11.86
CA GLY A 107 -5.46 15.80 13.10
C GLY A 107 -4.42 14.81 13.66
N TRP A 108 -3.91 13.89 12.84
CA TRP A 108 -2.84 12.99 13.26
C TRP A 108 -1.52 13.74 13.42
N ALA A 109 -0.76 13.46 14.49
CA ALA A 109 0.53 14.09 14.69
C ALA A 109 1.60 13.52 13.74
N ARG A 110 1.57 12.20 13.51
CA ARG A 110 2.48 11.50 12.59
C ARG A 110 1.70 10.57 11.67
N VAL A 111 1.91 10.70 10.36
CA VAL A 111 1.31 9.83 9.35
C VAL A 111 2.41 9.15 8.54
N GLY A 112 2.40 7.81 8.56
CA GLY A 112 3.25 6.98 7.73
C GLY A 112 2.57 6.72 6.39
N VAL A 113 3.19 7.09 5.28
CA VAL A 113 2.65 6.92 3.93
C VAL A 113 3.45 5.84 3.21
N VAL A 114 2.81 4.75 2.80
CA VAL A 114 3.41 3.69 2.01
C VAL A 114 2.76 3.68 0.64
N VAL A 115 3.54 3.78 -0.43
CA VAL A 115 3.03 3.75 -1.81
C VAL A 115 3.67 2.65 -2.63
N SER A 116 2.85 1.94 -3.41
CA SER A 116 3.31 1.00 -4.43
C SER A 116 2.42 1.05 -5.66
N GLY A 117 3.01 1.20 -6.84
CA GLY A 117 2.28 1.27 -8.10
C GLY A 117 3.11 1.87 -9.23
N PRO A 118 2.45 2.36 -10.31
CA PRO A 118 3.14 2.99 -11.44
C PRO A 118 3.97 4.20 -11.01
N GLY A 119 5.10 4.45 -11.70
CA GLY A 119 6.03 5.54 -11.36
C GLY A 119 5.35 6.89 -11.12
N GLY A 120 4.43 7.28 -12.01
CA GLY A 120 3.69 8.54 -11.87
C GLY A 120 2.84 8.63 -10.59
N LEU A 121 2.31 7.52 -10.07
CA LEU A 121 1.62 7.51 -8.77
C LEU A 121 2.62 7.71 -7.62
N CYS A 122 3.74 6.98 -7.63
CA CYS A 122 4.79 7.11 -6.62
C CYS A 122 5.37 8.53 -6.60
N ASP A 123 5.56 9.14 -7.77
CA ASP A 123 6.06 10.51 -7.90
C ASP A 123 5.04 11.55 -7.40
N SER A 124 3.76 11.36 -7.70
CA SER A 124 2.69 12.22 -7.19
C SER A 124 2.60 12.15 -5.67
N VAL A 125 2.65 10.95 -5.08
CA VAL A 125 2.65 10.77 -3.62
C VAL A 125 3.89 11.41 -3.00
N ARG A 126 5.06 11.27 -3.63
CA ARG A 126 6.30 11.91 -3.15
C ARG A 126 6.17 13.44 -3.14
N ALA A 127 5.61 14.01 -4.21
CA ALA A 127 5.41 15.45 -4.34
C ALA A 127 4.40 15.98 -3.31
N ALA A 128 3.26 15.31 -3.14
CA ALA A 128 2.22 15.67 -2.18
C ALA A 128 2.75 15.60 -0.74
N VAL A 129 3.41 14.51 -0.36
CA VAL A 129 4.01 14.33 0.97
C VAL A 129 5.09 15.38 1.24
N ALA A 130 5.97 15.65 0.28
CA ALA A 130 7.00 16.68 0.44
C ALA A 130 6.38 18.07 0.61
N THR A 131 5.29 18.36 -0.11
CA THR A 131 4.59 19.64 -0.03
C THR A 131 3.87 19.81 1.30
N ALA A 132 3.12 18.81 1.75
CA ALA A 132 2.48 18.80 3.06
C ALA A 132 3.50 18.88 4.20
N GLY A 133 4.62 18.13 4.09
CA GLY A 133 5.69 18.16 5.09
C GLY A 133 6.33 19.55 5.28
N ARG A 134 6.39 20.38 4.22
CA ARG A 134 6.85 21.77 4.31
C ARG A 134 5.88 22.70 5.05
N ARG A 135 4.59 22.36 5.12
CA ARG A 135 3.59 23.12 5.89
C ARG A 135 3.74 22.89 7.40
N GLY A 136 4.30 21.75 7.79
CA GLY A 136 4.62 21.42 9.19
C GLY A 136 3.41 21.11 10.09
N ARG A 137 2.21 20.89 9.53
CA ARG A 137 1.01 20.55 10.30
C ARG A 137 1.06 19.13 10.87
N THR A 138 1.57 18.19 10.07
CA THR A 138 1.69 16.77 10.39
C THR A 138 3.06 16.25 9.97
N VAL A 139 3.68 15.40 10.79
CA VAL A 139 4.94 14.75 10.44
C VAL A 139 4.66 13.58 9.49
N LEU A 140 5.16 13.67 8.26
CA LEU A 140 4.96 12.64 7.24
C LEU A 140 6.20 11.77 7.07
N LYS A 141 6.02 10.45 7.11
CA LYS A 141 7.07 9.45 6.86
C LYS A 141 6.74 8.66 5.61
N LEU A 142 7.44 8.94 4.50
CA LEU A 142 7.20 8.30 3.22
C LEU A 142 8.05 7.02 3.05
N LYS A 143 7.40 5.96 2.59
CA LYS A 143 8.02 4.74 2.07
C LYS A 143 7.48 4.43 0.69
N VAL A 144 8.35 4.41 -0.31
CA VAL A 144 8.02 3.82 -1.61
C VAL A 144 8.36 2.34 -1.53
N GLU A 145 7.36 1.49 -1.70
CA GLU A 145 7.48 0.03 -1.74
C GLU A 145 7.63 -0.39 -3.20
N ALA A 146 8.88 -0.70 -3.57
CA ALA A 146 9.23 -1.26 -4.86
C ALA A 146 9.67 -2.71 -4.66
N TYR A 147 8.98 -3.63 -5.33
CA TYR A 147 9.40 -5.02 -5.45
C TYR A 147 10.51 -5.09 -6.50
N SER A 148 11.68 -5.59 -6.09
CA SER A 148 12.83 -5.91 -6.94
C SER A 148 12.98 -7.41 -7.05
#